data_AF-A0A357WYB3-F1
#
_entry.id   AF-A0A357WYB3-F1
#
_cell.length_a   1.000
_cell.length_b   1.000
_cell.length_c   1.000
_cell.angle_alpha   90.00
_cell.angle_beta   90.00
_cell.angle_gamma   90.00
#
_symmetry.space_group_name_H-M   'P 1'
#
loop_
_entity.id
_entity.type
_entity.pdbx_description
1 polymer ?
#
loop_
_entity_poly.entity_id
_entity_poly.type
_entity_poly.pdbx_seq_one_letter_code
_entity_poly.pdbx_strand_id
1 'polypeptide(L)'
;MSIDMKKVGLRLKELRESVNLTQKDIASYLSVDQSLVSKFETGERSISSDMLKSLSNLYCCPIPSIISGEKISAPYSFAFRTKNLNREDLSALAAINKIALNQMQMDQLIGGGVHDR
;
A
#
# COMPACT_ATOMS: atom_id res chain seq x y z
N MET A 1 15.41 -2.40 15.00
CA MET A 1 14.18 -1.58 14.99
C MET A 1 12.99 -2.50 15.16
N SER A 2 12.13 -2.29 16.15
CA SER A 2 10.86 -3.01 16.27
C SER A 2 9.79 -2.31 15.42
N ILE A 3 9.07 -3.05 14.60
CA ILE A 3 7.96 -2.50 13.80
C ILE A 3 6.72 -2.42 14.69
N ASP A 4 6.15 -1.24 14.81
CA ASP A 4 4.88 -1.02 15.54
C ASP A 4 3.69 -1.35 14.64
N MET A 5 3.07 -2.51 14.87
CA MET A 5 1.94 -2.99 14.08
C MET A 5 0.70 -2.11 14.19
N LYS A 6 0.51 -1.36 15.29
CA LYS A 6 -0.61 -0.43 15.41
C LYS A 6 -0.44 0.77 14.48
N LYS A 7 0.78 1.29 14.36
CA LYS A 7 1.11 2.37 13.42
C LYS A 7 0.97 1.90 11.97
N VAL A 8 1.46 0.70 11.67
CA VAL A 8 1.28 0.08 10.33
C VAL A 8 -0.20 -0.08 10.01
N GLY A 9 -1.00 -0.62 10.94
CA GLY A 9 -2.44 -0.79 10.75
C GLY A 9 -3.17 0.53 10.47
N LEU A 10 -2.91 1.55 11.29
CA LEU A 10 -3.46 2.89 11.08
C LEU A 10 -3.07 3.45 9.72
N ARG A 11 -1.81 3.24 9.30
CA ARG A 11 -1.31 3.71 8.02
C ARG A 11 -2.01 3.03 6.84
N LEU A 12 -2.25 1.72 6.92
CA LEU A 12 -3.00 0.99 5.89
C LEU A 12 -4.44 1.51 5.77
N LYS A 13 -5.07 1.86 6.91
CA LYS A 13 -6.39 2.48 6.93
C LYS A 13 -6.41 3.85 6.25
N GLU A 14 -5.45 4.72 6.56
CA GLU A 14 -5.33 6.05 5.93
C GLU A 14 -5.12 5.96 4.42
N LEU A 15 -4.27 5.04 3.97
CA LEU A 15 -4.03 4.79 2.54
C LEU A 15 -5.30 4.26 1.85
N ARG A 16 -6.02 3.35 2.49
CA ARG A 16 -7.29 2.83 1.97
C ARG A 16 -8.32 3.95 1.79
N GLU A 17 -8.46 4.79 2.79
CA GLU A 17 -9.44 5.89 2.80
C GLU A 17 -9.07 6.99 1.79
N SER A 18 -7.78 7.27 1.57
CA SER A 18 -7.34 8.27 0.60
C SER A 18 -7.66 7.89 -0.85
N VAL A 19 -7.77 6.60 -1.16
CA VAL A 19 -8.20 6.09 -2.47
C VAL A 19 -9.68 5.68 -2.52
N ASN A 20 -10.46 6.03 -1.50
CA ASN A 20 -11.90 5.75 -1.38
C ASN A 20 -12.28 4.26 -1.45
N LEU A 21 -11.41 3.36 -0.99
CA LEU A 21 -11.72 1.93 -0.91
C LEU A 21 -12.34 1.56 0.44
N THR A 22 -13.22 0.58 0.44
CA THR A 22 -13.78 -0.01 1.66
C THR A 22 -12.92 -1.17 2.14
N GLN A 23 -13.06 -1.57 3.41
CA GLN A 23 -12.40 -2.78 3.90
C GLN A 23 -12.81 -4.04 3.12
N LYS A 24 -14.03 -4.05 2.56
CA LYS A 24 -14.53 -5.13 1.72
C LYS A 24 -13.79 -5.21 0.38
N ASP A 25 -13.45 -4.07 -0.22
CA ASP A 25 -12.69 -4.03 -1.47
C ASP A 25 -11.28 -4.59 -1.27
N ILE A 26 -10.63 -4.21 -0.16
CA ILE A 26 -9.33 -4.74 0.22
C ILE A 26 -9.40 -6.24 0.54
N ALA A 27 -10.45 -6.69 1.22
CA ALA A 27 -10.66 -8.10 1.52
C ALA A 27 -10.81 -8.93 0.25
N SER A 28 -11.60 -8.44 -0.72
CA SER A 28 -11.75 -9.05 -2.05
C SER A 28 -10.42 -9.11 -2.79
N TYR A 29 -9.67 -8.01 -2.81
CA TYR A 29 -8.36 -7.92 -3.45
C TYR A 29 -7.35 -8.93 -2.87
N LEU A 30 -7.27 -9.02 -1.54
CA LEU A 30 -6.38 -9.93 -0.83
C LEU A 30 -6.89 -11.37 -0.73
N SER A 31 -8.14 -11.64 -1.15
CA SER A 31 -8.79 -12.94 -0.97
C SER A 31 -8.86 -13.39 0.49
N VAL A 32 -9.27 -12.48 1.38
CA VAL A 32 -9.43 -12.72 2.82
C VAL A 32 -10.79 -12.21 3.31
N ASP A 33 -11.13 -12.48 4.56
CA ASP A 33 -12.32 -11.92 5.20
C ASP A 33 -12.16 -10.43 5.53
N GLN A 34 -13.23 -9.65 5.41
CA GLN A 34 -13.26 -8.24 5.82
C GLN A 34 -12.85 -8.05 7.29
N SER A 35 -13.21 -8.99 8.16
CA SER A 35 -12.85 -8.94 9.59
C SER A 35 -11.33 -9.00 9.80
N LEU A 36 -10.61 -9.70 8.92
CA LEU A 36 -9.16 -9.80 8.97
C LEU A 36 -8.52 -8.47 8.56
N VAL A 37 -9.04 -7.80 7.53
CA VAL A 37 -8.62 -6.45 7.14
C VAL A 37 -8.83 -5.46 8.29
N SER A 38 -9.98 -5.51 8.97
CA SER A 38 -10.22 -4.67 10.15
C SER A 38 -9.20 -4.93 11.26
N LYS A 39 -8.81 -6.19 11.50
CA LYS A 39 -7.80 -6.55 12.51
C LYS A 39 -6.39 -6.10 12.13
N PHE A 40 -6.07 -6.06 10.84
CA PHE A 40 -4.84 -5.45 10.36
C PHE A 40 -4.83 -3.96 10.64
N GLU A 41 -5.92 -3.25 10.31
CA GLU A 41 -6.04 -1.80 10.49
C GLU A 41 -6.01 -1.35 11.95
N THR A 42 -6.45 -2.18 12.89
CA THR A 42 -6.36 -1.91 14.34
C THR A 42 -5.02 -2.34 14.96
N GLY A 43 -4.19 -3.08 14.21
CA GLY A 43 -2.97 -3.71 14.71
C GLY A 43 -3.22 -4.89 15.67
N GLU A 44 -4.45 -5.40 15.75
CA GLU A 44 -4.79 -6.61 16.53
C GLU A 44 -4.16 -7.87 15.93
N ARG A 45 -4.02 -7.90 14.59
CA ARG A 45 -3.31 -8.95 13.87
C ARG A 45 -2.20 -8.36 13.02
N SER A 46 -1.07 -9.05 13.00
CA SER A 46 0.02 -8.72 12.07
C SER A 46 -0.38 -9.09 10.63
N ILE A 47 0.00 -8.23 9.69
CA ILE A 47 -0.11 -8.50 8.26
C ILE A 47 1.12 -9.28 7.79
N SER A 48 0.95 -10.23 6.87
CA SER A 48 2.08 -10.95 6.27
C SER A 48 2.86 -10.04 5.33
N SER A 49 4.13 -10.38 5.08
CA SER A 49 4.98 -9.64 4.12
C SER A 49 4.36 -9.62 2.71
N ASP A 50 3.77 -10.73 2.26
CA ASP A 50 3.17 -10.84 0.93
C ASP A 50 1.90 -9.97 0.78
N MET A 51 1.06 -9.94 1.81
CA MET A 51 -0.12 -9.07 1.83
C MET A 51 0.28 -7.60 1.91
N LEU A 52 1.29 -7.27 2.73
CA LEU A 52 1.83 -5.92 2.81
C LEU A 52 2.43 -5.47 1.47
N LYS A 53 3.14 -6.35 0.77
CA LYS A 53 3.67 -6.08 -0.58
C LYS A 53 2.54 -5.86 -1.59
N SER A 54 1.46 -6.64 -1.49
CA SER A 54 0.29 -6.48 -2.36
C SER A 54 -0.38 -5.12 -2.13
N LEU A 55 -0.56 -4.70 -0.88
CA LEU A 55 -1.10 -3.38 -0.54
C LEU A 55 -0.14 -2.25 -0.92
N SER A 56 1.18 -2.45 -0.77
CA SER A 56 2.20 -1.51 -1.24
C SER A 56 2.08 -1.24 -2.73
N ASN A 57 1.90 -2.28 -3.54
CA ASN A 57 1.64 -2.13 -4.97
C ASN A 57 0.29 -1.43 -5.21
N LEU A 58 -0.78 -1.87 -4.56
CA LEU A 58 -2.11 -1.28 -4.74
C LEU A 58 -2.13 0.23 -4.45
N TYR A 59 -1.52 0.67 -3.35
CA TYR A 59 -1.47 2.06 -2.94
C TYR A 59 -0.33 2.86 -3.56
N CYS A 60 0.47 2.26 -4.46
CA CYS A 60 1.68 2.86 -5.05
C CYS A 60 2.61 3.47 -3.99
N CYS A 61 2.80 2.76 -2.89
CA CYS A 61 3.50 3.26 -1.70
C CYS A 61 4.60 2.28 -1.29
N PRO A 62 5.88 2.68 -1.24
CA PRO A 62 6.95 1.78 -0.80
C PRO A 62 6.72 1.24 0.62
N ILE A 63 7.05 -0.04 0.84
CA ILE A 63 6.95 -0.69 2.17
C ILE A 63 7.65 0.12 3.29
N PRO A 64 8.86 0.66 3.11
CA PRO A 64 9.50 1.47 4.15
C PRO A 64 8.65 2.67 4.58
N SER A 65 7.94 3.32 3.65
CA SER A 65 7.05 4.44 3.92
C SER A 65 5.77 4.04 4.64
N ILE A 66 5.31 2.79 4.49
CA ILE A 66 4.20 2.25 5.27
C ILE A 66 4.63 1.97 6.71
N ILE A 67 5.86 1.48 6.89
CA ILE A 67 6.41 1.07 8.19
C ILE A 67 6.92 2.26 9.01
N SER A 68 7.51 3.28 8.38
CA SER A 68 8.13 4.41 9.09
C SER A 68 7.11 5.31 9.79
N GLY A 69 5.85 5.30 9.34
CA GLY A 69 4.80 6.17 9.87
C GLY A 69 5.00 7.65 9.53
N GLU A 70 5.92 7.97 8.62
CA GLU A 70 6.09 9.32 8.11
C GLU A 70 4.86 9.73 7.27
N LYS A 71 4.45 11.00 7.39
CA LYS A 71 3.36 11.53 6.57
C LYS A 71 3.75 11.44 5.10
N ILE A 72 3.08 10.56 4.37
CA ILE A 72 3.15 10.58 2.91
C ILE A 72 2.18 11.66 2.46
N SER A 73 2.69 12.66 1.75
CA SER A 73 1.88 13.43 0.81
C SER A 73 1.52 12.45 -0.30
N ALA A 74 0.33 11.83 -0.23
CA ALA A 74 -0.12 10.86 -1.22
C ALA A 74 0.05 11.50 -2.61
N PRO A 75 1.05 11.10 -3.43
CA PRO A 75 1.42 11.92 -4.58
C PRO A 75 0.39 11.80 -5.71
N TYR A 76 -0.51 10.83 -5.60
CA TYR A 76 -1.44 10.48 -6.64
C TYR A 76 -2.83 10.29 -6.04
N SER A 77 -3.54 11.40 -5.86
CA SER A 77 -4.99 11.40 -5.73
C SER A 77 -5.60 10.98 -7.07
N PHE A 78 -5.51 9.69 -7.40
CA PHE A 78 -6.49 9.10 -8.29
C PHE A 78 -7.73 8.89 -7.44
N ALA A 79 -8.54 9.95 -7.33
CA ALA A 79 -9.92 9.81 -6.89
C ALA A 79 -10.62 8.92 -7.94
N PHE A 80 -10.59 7.61 -7.74
CA PHE A 80 -11.32 6.67 -8.58
C PHE A 80 -12.81 6.93 -8.36
N ARG A 81 -13.41 7.70 -9.25
CA ARG A 81 -14.85 8.07 -9.22
C ARG A 81 -15.74 6.97 -9.81
N THR A 82 -15.16 5.84 -10.20
CA THR A 82 -15.89 4.73 -10.81
C THR A 82 -16.60 3.93 -9.72
N LYS A 83 -17.94 3.90 -9.75
CA LYS A 83 -18.79 3.31 -8.70
C LYS A 83 -18.68 1.78 -8.55
N ASN A 84 -18.01 1.07 -9.46
CA ASN A 84 -17.99 -0.38 -9.53
C ASN A 84 -16.60 -0.93 -9.88
N LEU A 85 -15.60 -0.65 -9.04
CA LEU A 85 -14.32 -1.35 -9.16
C LEU A 85 -14.49 -2.79 -8.69
N ASN A 86 -14.10 -3.75 -9.52
CA ASN A 86 -14.01 -5.15 -9.13
C ASN A 86 -12.57 -5.50 -8.74
N ARG A 87 -12.34 -6.77 -8.41
CA ARG A 87 -11.03 -7.27 -8.00
C ARG A 87 -10.00 -7.17 -9.14
N GLU A 88 -10.45 -7.44 -10.36
CA GLU A 88 -9.64 -7.45 -11.56
C GLU A 88 -9.11 -6.03 -11.87
N ASP A 89 -9.94 -5.00 -11.70
CA ASP A 89 -9.55 -3.60 -11.85
C ASP A 89 -8.45 -3.20 -10.86
N LEU A 90 -8.61 -3.59 -9.58
CA LEU A 90 -7.61 -3.35 -8.54
C LEU A 90 -6.30 -4.11 -8.81
N SER A 91 -6.39 -5.30 -9.39
CA SER A 91 -5.23 -6.09 -9.81
C SER A 91 -4.46 -5.43 -10.94
N ALA A 92 -5.17 -4.95 -11.97
CA ALA A 92 -4.57 -4.21 -13.08
C ALA A 92 -3.89 -2.93 -12.60
N LEU A 93 -4.54 -2.18 -11.71
CA LEU A 93 -3.97 -0.99 -11.10
C LEU A 93 -2.69 -1.30 -10.30
N ALA A 94 -2.72 -2.33 -9.46
CA ALA A 94 -1.57 -2.75 -8.69
C ALA A 94 -0.39 -3.15 -9.59
N ALA A 95 -0.65 -3.74 -10.76
CA ALA A 95 0.38 -4.06 -11.74
C ALA A 95 1.03 -2.81 -12.33
N ILE A 96 0.25 -1.79 -12.67
CA ILE A 96 0.75 -0.49 -13.16
C ILE A 96 1.59 0.20 -12.07
N ASN A 97 1.06 0.27 -10.86
CA ASN A 97 1.74 0.89 -9.73
C ASN A 97 3.05 0.18 -9.39
N LYS A 98 3.10 -1.16 -9.52
CA LYS A 98 4.33 -1.93 -9.35
C LYS A 98 5.41 -1.51 -10.36
N ILE A 99 5.05 -1.21 -11.61
CA ILE A 99 6.01 -0.69 -12.60
C ILE A 99 6.56 0.66 -12.13
N ALA A 100 5.68 1.57 -11.69
CA ALA A 100 6.09 2.87 -11.18
C ALA A 100 7.02 2.76 -9.96
N LEU A 101 6.68 1.90 -8.98
CA LEU A 101 7.51 1.65 -7.81
C LEU A 101 8.88 1.07 -8.18
N ASN A 102 8.90 0.11 -9.11
CA ASN A 102 10.15 -0.46 -9.60
C ASN A 102 11.00 0.62 -10.30
N GLN A 103 10.40 1.52 -11.09
CA GLN A 103 11.11 2.63 -11.71
C GLN A 103 11.72 3.57 -10.67
N MET A 104 10.95 3.97 -9.65
CA MET A 104 11.46 4.80 -8.55
C MET A 104 12.63 4.13 -7.83
N GLN A 105 12.56 2.81 -7.62
CA GLN A 105 13.66 2.06 -7.03
C GLN A 105 14.90 2.04 -7.93
N MET A 106 14.73 1.85 -9.25
CA MET A 106 15.85 1.93 -10.19
C MET A 106 16.49 3.32 -10.20
N ASP A 107 15.70 4.39 -10.16
CA ASP A 107 16.19 5.77 -10.12
C ASP A 107 17.01 6.04 -8.84
N GLN A 108 16.55 5.53 -7.69
CA GLN A 108 17.30 5.62 -6.42
C GLN A 108 18.64 4.87 -6.48
N LEU A 109 18.66 3.68 -7.09
CA LEU A 109 19.87 2.88 -7.24
C LEU A 109 20.89 3.56 -8.18
N ILE A 110 20.42 4.21 -9.25
CA ILE A 110 21.27 4.96 -10.19
C ILE A 110 21.79 6.26 -9.53
N GLY A 111 20.95 6.99 -8.80
CA GLY A 111 21.33 8.21 -8.08
C GLY A 111 22.29 7.98 -6.91
N GLY A 112 22.29 6.79 -6.31
CA GLY A 112 23.20 6.39 -5.24
C GLY A 112 24.67 6.21 -5.67
N GLY A 113 24.97 6.19 -6.98
CA GLY A 113 26.33 6.06 -7.50
C GLY A 113 27.08 7.38 -7.74
N VAL A 114 26.43 8.54 -7.58
CA VAL A 114 27.04 9.86 -7.88
C VAL A 114 27.72 10.49 -6.65
N HIS A 115 27.51 9.96 -5.45
CA HIS A 115 28.10 10.51 -4.22
C HIS A 115 29.31 9.73 -3.68
N ASP A 116 29.82 8.75 -4.44
CA ASP A 116 30.96 7.91 -4.06
C ASP A 116 32.19 8.18 -4.94
N ARG A 117 32.36 9.43 -5.41
CA ARG A 117 33.57 9.92 -6.10
C ARG A 117 34.00 11.28 -5.58
#